data_AF-A0A1J8QPJ9-F1
#
_entry.id   AF-A0A1J8QPJ9-F1
#
_cell.length_a   1.000
_cell.length_b   1.000
_cell.length_c   1.000
_cell.angle_alpha   90.00
_cell.angle_beta   90.00
_cell.angle_gamma   90.00
#
_symmetry.space_group_name_H-M   'P 1'
#
loop_
_entity.id
_entity.type
_entity.pdbx_description
1 polymer ?
#
loop_
_entity_poly.entity_id
_entity_poly.type
_entity_poly.pdbx_seq_one_letter_code
_entity_poly.pdbx_strand_id
1 'polypeptide(L)'
;EAAAPPHDGSSEEERLEKLYEQVAWPLGLKYGHPYDAFKLALTEQETVFSSLSNPVSPAAISILMGTIARRLTPQPIKLRADIELTCYTPAGIDAIKKALRAGEAESNETVPIKAKLVAPPLYVLSTNATDKYAAVDRLERAIESIHAAIEAQGGNLVVKMKPKAVSETEEQDLAQLMAKAGQENAEVSGDEDEEEGA
;
A
#
# COMPACT_ATOMS: atom_id res chain seq x y z
N GLU A 1 -28.73 38.37 31.36
CA GLU A 1 -29.16 38.03 29.98
C GLU A 1 -27.92 37.90 29.12
N ALA A 2 -27.49 36.67 28.83
CA ALA A 2 -26.32 36.40 28.00
C ALA A 2 -26.77 36.32 26.54
N ALA A 3 -26.37 37.28 25.72
CA ALA A 3 -26.68 37.30 24.29
C ALA A 3 -25.82 36.25 23.56
N ALA A 4 -26.49 35.32 22.89
CA ALA A 4 -25.90 34.33 22.00
C ALA A 4 -25.23 35.00 20.78
N PRO A 5 -24.16 34.41 20.22
CA PRO A 5 -23.52 34.95 19.02
C PRO A 5 -24.43 34.82 17.80
N PRO A 6 -24.39 35.77 16.85
CA PRO A 6 -25.22 35.74 15.65
C PRO A 6 -24.75 34.62 14.70
N HIS A 7 -25.69 33.84 14.19
CA HIS A 7 -25.47 32.87 13.13
C HIS A 7 -25.18 33.59 11.80
N ASP A 8 -23.91 33.61 11.36
CA ASP A 8 -23.45 34.16 10.07
C ASP A 8 -23.56 33.13 8.93
N GLY A 9 -24.76 32.60 8.67
CA GLY A 9 -24.96 31.59 7.62
C GLY A 9 -24.96 32.15 6.20
N SER A 10 -25.39 33.40 6.01
CA SER A 10 -25.59 33.99 4.67
C SER A 10 -24.28 34.34 3.95
N SER A 11 -23.22 34.66 4.70
CA SER A 11 -21.93 35.08 4.14
C SER A 11 -21.08 33.91 3.65
N GLU A 12 -21.16 32.75 4.32
CA GLU A 12 -20.38 31.57 3.95
C GLU A 12 -20.88 30.92 2.66
N GLU A 13 -22.20 30.84 2.46
CA GLU A 13 -22.82 30.32 1.24
C GLU A 13 -22.48 31.20 0.03
N GLU A 14 -22.58 32.53 0.14
CA GLU A 14 -22.17 33.45 -0.93
C GLU A 14 -20.67 33.35 -1.27
N ARG A 15 -19.82 33.16 -0.26
CA ARG A 15 -18.37 32.99 -0.47
C ARG A 15 -18.06 31.66 -1.13
N LEU A 16 -18.81 30.62 -0.80
CA LEU A 16 -18.69 29.31 -1.43
C LEU A 16 -19.14 29.36 -2.88
N GLU A 17 -20.31 29.95 -3.16
CA GLU A 17 -20.83 30.12 -4.51
C GLU A 17 -19.82 30.85 -5.40
N LYS A 18 -19.27 31.97 -4.94
CA LYS A 18 -18.19 32.71 -5.62
C LYS A 18 -16.97 31.84 -5.93
N LEU A 19 -16.60 30.90 -5.05
CA LEU A 19 -15.50 29.97 -5.30
C LEU A 19 -15.84 28.95 -6.40
N TYR A 20 -17.09 28.47 -6.44
CA TYR A 20 -17.57 27.62 -7.53
C TYR A 20 -17.57 28.35 -8.88
N GLU A 21 -18.02 29.62 -8.92
CA GLU A 21 -18.01 30.41 -10.17
C GLU A 21 -16.59 30.70 -10.66
N GLN A 22 -15.64 30.88 -9.74
CA GLN A 22 -14.25 31.20 -10.06
C GLN A 22 -13.43 29.99 -10.50
N VAL A 23 -13.69 28.81 -9.92
CA VAL A 23 -12.84 27.62 -10.13
C VAL A 23 -13.61 26.48 -10.77
N ALA A 24 -14.70 26.02 -10.16
CA ALA A 24 -15.35 24.78 -10.56
C ALA A 24 -16.04 24.88 -11.92
N TRP A 25 -16.81 25.95 -12.19
CA TRP A 25 -17.54 26.08 -13.46
C TRP A 25 -16.63 26.33 -14.67
N PRO A 26 -15.62 27.23 -14.62
CA PRO A 26 -14.70 27.41 -15.74
C PRO A 26 -13.92 26.14 -16.07
N LEU A 27 -13.50 25.38 -15.05
CA LEU A 27 -12.86 24.09 -15.24
C LEU A 27 -13.80 23.03 -15.82
N GLY A 28 -15.06 23.01 -15.35
CA GLY A 28 -16.10 22.13 -15.89
C GLY A 28 -16.40 22.41 -17.36
N LEU A 29 -16.48 23.68 -17.77
CA LEU A 29 -16.71 24.05 -19.17
C LEU A 29 -15.53 23.67 -20.07
N LYS A 30 -14.30 23.76 -19.58
CA LYS A 30 -13.09 23.48 -20.36
C LYS A 30 -12.79 21.97 -20.49
N TYR A 31 -12.95 21.21 -19.41
CA TYR A 31 -12.61 19.79 -19.36
C TYR A 31 -13.84 18.86 -19.37
N GLY A 32 -15.05 19.41 -19.58
CA GLY A 32 -16.32 18.70 -19.56
C GLY A 32 -16.86 18.46 -18.15
N HIS A 33 -16.01 18.05 -17.20
CA HIS A 33 -16.39 17.87 -15.80
C HIS A 33 -15.31 18.40 -14.85
N PRO A 34 -15.67 19.14 -13.77
CA PRO A 34 -14.69 19.67 -12.82
C PRO A 34 -13.81 18.60 -12.17
N TYR A 35 -14.37 17.40 -11.99
CA TYR A 35 -13.65 16.23 -11.46
C TYR A 35 -12.43 15.83 -12.32
N ASP A 36 -12.56 15.86 -13.65
CA ASP A 36 -11.47 15.49 -14.54
C ASP A 36 -10.39 16.58 -14.59
N ALA A 37 -10.80 17.85 -14.49
CA ALA A 37 -9.87 18.96 -14.29
C ALA A 37 -9.10 18.83 -12.97
N PHE A 38 -9.76 18.43 -11.87
CA PHE A 38 -9.09 18.22 -10.58
C PHE A 38 -8.15 17.02 -10.56
N LYS A 39 -8.46 15.95 -11.32
CA LYS A 39 -7.50 14.86 -11.53
C LYS A 39 -6.25 15.35 -12.26
N LEU A 40 -6.42 16.14 -13.32
CA LEU A 40 -5.30 16.72 -14.06
C LEU A 40 -4.50 17.70 -13.18
N ALA A 41 -5.17 18.44 -12.30
CA ALA A 41 -4.53 19.38 -11.38
C ALA A 41 -3.57 18.71 -10.38
N LEU A 42 -3.69 17.40 -10.14
CA LEU A 42 -2.74 16.65 -9.31
C LEU A 42 -1.36 16.53 -9.98
N THR A 43 -1.30 16.48 -11.31
CA THR A 43 -0.06 16.35 -12.08
C THR A 43 0.38 17.67 -12.72
N GLU A 44 -0.58 18.47 -13.17
CA GLU A 44 -0.36 19.71 -13.93
C GLU A 44 -1.13 20.89 -13.32
N GLN A 45 -0.85 21.17 -12.05
CA GLN A 45 -1.49 22.26 -11.29
C GLN A 45 -1.43 23.59 -12.06
N GLU A 46 -0.25 23.99 -12.53
CA GLU A 46 -0.09 25.29 -13.20
C GLU A 46 -0.91 25.38 -14.49
N THR A 47 -0.97 24.33 -15.31
CA THR A 47 -1.75 24.31 -16.55
C THR A 47 -3.24 24.44 -16.30
N VAL A 48 -3.75 23.83 -15.23
CA VAL A 48 -5.17 23.87 -14.88
C VAL A 48 -5.56 25.25 -14.32
N PHE A 49 -4.83 25.75 -13.32
CA PHE A 49 -5.17 27.01 -12.65
C PHE A 49 -4.79 28.27 -13.45
N SER A 50 -3.76 28.22 -14.32
CA SER A 50 -3.44 29.34 -15.23
C SER A 50 -4.50 29.58 -16.28
N SER A 51 -5.37 28.58 -16.54
CA SER A 51 -6.46 28.72 -17.48
C SER A 51 -7.72 29.37 -16.91
N LEU A 52 -7.70 29.75 -15.64
CA LEU A 52 -8.79 30.48 -14.99
C LEU A 52 -8.68 31.97 -15.29
N SER A 53 -9.80 32.59 -15.68
CA SER A 53 -9.86 34.04 -15.93
C SER A 53 -9.71 34.88 -14.65
N ASN A 54 -10.05 34.33 -13.48
CA ASN A 54 -10.01 35.05 -12.22
C ASN A 54 -8.98 34.41 -11.28
N PRO A 55 -7.92 35.16 -10.88
CA PRO A 55 -6.91 34.64 -9.96
C PRO A 55 -7.51 34.51 -8.56
N VAL A 56 -7.57 33.28 -8.07
CA VAL A 56 -7.94 32.97 -6.69
C VAL A 56 -6.73 33.18 -5.79
N SER A 57 -6.96 33.55 -4.53
CA SER A 57 -5.89 33.67 -3.53
C SER A 57 -4.98 32.42 -3.52
N PRO A 58 -3.65 32.57 -3.58
CA PRO A 58 -2.72 31.43 -3.51
C PRO A 58 -2.91 30.55 -2.27
N ALA A 59 -3.33 31.14 -1.15
CA ALA A 59 -3.63 30.40 0.07
C ALA A 59 -4.86 29.49 -0.10
N ALA A 60 -5.90 29.96 -0.79
CA ALA A 60 -7.10 29.17 -1.06
C ALA A 60 -6.80 28.04 -2.07
N ILE A 61 -5.97 28.30 -3.10
CA ILE A 61 -5.51 27.26 -4.04
C ILE A 61 -4.71 26.19 -3.31
N SER A 62 -3.81 26.57 -2.39
CA SER A 62 -3.04 25.61 -1.59
C SER A 62 -3.92 24.70 -0.73
N ILE A 63 -4.95 25.26 -0.07
CA ILE A 63 -5.90 24.49 0.75
C ILE A 63 -6.78 23.60 -0.13
N LEU A 64 -7.24 24.13 -1.26
CA LEU A 64 -8.03 23.40 -2.23
C LEU A 64 -7.24 22.21 -2.79
N MET A 65 -5.99 22.43 -3.20
CA MET A 65 -5.09 21.39 -3.67
C MET A 65 -4.76 20.37 -2.59
N GLY A 66 -4.56 20.80 -1.35
CA GLY A 66 -4.40 19.87 -0.23
C GLY A 66 -5.63 18.98 -0.01
N THR A 67 -6.82 19.51 -0.26
CA THR A 67 -8.09 18.76 -0.17
C THR A 67 -8.28 17.83 -1.36
N ILE A 68 -7.99 18.32 -2.58
CA ILE A 68 -8.04 17.55 -3.82
C ILE A 68 -7.04 16.39 -3.77
N ALA A 69 -5.79 16.64 -3.42
CA ALA A 69 -4.77 15.61 -3.26
C ALA A 69 -5.21 14.56 -2.23
N ARG A 70 -5.82 14.96 -1.11
CA ARG A 70 -6.31 14.00 -0.11
C ARG A 70 -7.46 13.13 -0.61
N ARG A 71 -8.34 13.67 -1.45
CA ARG A 71 -9.59 13.02 -1.88
C ARG A 71 -9.50 12.29 -3.22
N LEU A 72 -8.63 12.75 -4.12
CA LEU A 72 -8.51 12.25 -5.49
C LEU A 72 -7.22 11.47 -5.74
N THR A 73 -6.19 11.60 -4.90
CA THR A 73 -4.99 10.75 -5.05
C THR A 73 -5.38 9.29 -4.76
N PRO A 74 -5.12 8.35 -5.67
CA PRO A 74 -5.32 6.93 -5.41
C PRO A 74 -4.52 6.56 -4.16
N GLN A 75 -5.23 6.10 -3.13
CA GLN A 75 -4.53 5.65 -1.93
C GLN A 75 -3.73 4.39 -2.28
N PRO A 76 -2.46 4.30 -1.86
CA PRO A 76 -1.66 3.11 -2.10
C PRO A 76 -2.34 1.92 -1.42
N ILE A 77 -2.63 0.90 -2.21
CA ILE A 77 -3.17 -0.35 -1.70
C ILE A 77 -2.01 -1.28 -1.35
N LYS A 78 -2.15 -1.98 -0.22
CA LYS A 78 -1.23 -3.05 0.14
C LYS A 78 -1.76 -4.35 -0.44
N LEU A 79 -0.91 -5.09 -1.14
CA LEU A 79 -1.20 -6.44 -1.60
C LEU A 79 -0.34 -7.44 -0.85
N ARG A 80 -0.91 -8.61 -0.66
CA ARG A 80 -0.31 -9.72 0.05
C ARG A 80 -0.49 -11.01 -0.72
N ALA A 81 0.54 -11.85 -0.71
CA ALA A 81 0.46 -13.25 -1.12
C ALA A 81 1.14 -14.12 -0.07
N ASP A 82 0.55 -15.28 0.21
CA ASP A 82 1.09 -16.24 1.17
C ASP A 82 1.59 -17.45 0.41
N ILE A 83 2.86 -17.77 0.63
CA ILE A 83 3.55 -18.88 -0.02
C ILE A 83 4.13 -19.80 1.05
N GLU A 84 4.03 -21.10 0.81
CA GLU A 84 4.68 -22.13 1.60
C GLU A 84 5.93 -22.59 0.83
N LEU A 85 7.09 -22.49 1.45
CA LEU A 85 8.38 -22.89 0.87
C LEU A 85 8.94 -24.05 1.66
N THR A 86 9.19 -25.16 0.97
CA THR A 86 9.79 -26.36 1.56
C THR A 86 11.02 -26.78 0.76
N CYS A 87 12.09 -27.15 1.44
CA CYS A 87 13.29 -27.69 0.80
C CYS A 87 13.98 -28.66 1.76
N TYR A 88 14.08 -29.92 1.36
CA TYR A 88 14.62 -31.01 2.19
C TYR A 88 16.09 -31.31 1.91
N THR A 89 16.74 -30.52 1.05
CA THR A 89 18.16 -30.69 0.78
C THR A 89 19.00 -30.19 1.97
N PRO A 90 20.22 -30.69 2.16
CA PRO A 90 21.11 -30.22 3.24
C PRO A 90 21.40 -28.70 3.19
N ALA A 91 21.28 -28.09 2.00
CA ALA A 91 21.41 -26.65 1.78
C ALA A 91 20.04 -25.94 1.67
N GLY A 92 18.97 -26.53 2.22
CA GLY A 92 17.59 -26.07 2.02
C GLY A 92 17.33 -24.64 2.49
N ILE A 93 17.96 -24.22 3.60
CA ILE A 93 17.84 -22.84 4.11
C ILE A 93 18.45 -21.84 3.13
N ASP A 94 19.61 -22.15 2.55
CA ASP A 94 20.27 -21.28 1.58
C ASP A 94 19.52 -21.25 0.25
N ALA A 95 18.93 -22.38 -0.16
CA ALA A 95 18.04 -22.45 -1.30
C ALA A 95 16.81 -21.54 -1.13
N ILE A 96 16.15 -21.58 0.03
CA ILE A 96 15.00 -20.71 0.35
C ILE A 96 15.41 -19.24 0.36
N LYS A 97 16.51 -18.88 1.01
CA LYS A 97 17.02 -17.50 1.01
C LYS A 97 17.33 -17.01 -0.40
N LYS A 98 17.94 -17.85 -1.25
CA LYS A 98 18.25 -17.51 -2.64
C LYS A 98 16.98 -17.34 -3.47
N ALA A 99 15.99 -18.20 -3.30
CA ALA A 99 14.70 -18.10 -3.98
C ALA A 99 13.96 -16.82 -3.58
N LEU A 100 13.86 -16.50 -2.28
CA LEU A 100 13.25 -15.26 -1.80
C LEU A 100 13.95 -14.02 -2.35
N ARG A 101 15.29 -14.00 -2.39
CA ARG A 101 16.06 -12.90 -3.00
C ARG A 101 15.79 -12.75 -4.50
N ALA A 102 15.57 -13.84 -5.22
CA ALA A 102 15.19 -13.78 -6.64
C ALA A 102 13.81 -13.15 -6.82
N GLY A 103 12.86 -13.45 -5.94
CA GLY A 103 11.54 -12.79 -5.92
C GLY A 103 11.63 -11.30 -5.54
N GLU A 104 12.50 -10.93 -4.60
CA GLU A 104 12.72 -9.52 -4.25
C GLU A 104 13.47 -8.75 -5.34
N ALA A 105 14.29 -9.41 -6.16
CA ALA A 105 14.95 -8.79 -7.31
C ALA A 105 13.96 -8.36 -8.41
N GLU A 106 12.79 -9.01 -8.46
CA GLU A 106 11.68 -8.57 -9.30
C GLU A 106 10.97 -7.32 -8.74
N SER A 107 11.38 -6.74 -7.61
CA SER A 107 10.81 -5.46 -7.15
C SER A 107 11.20 -4.28 -8.06
N ASN A 108 10.38 -3.23 -8.06
CA ASN A 108 10.69 -1.96 -8.72
C ASN A 108 10.34 -0.77 -7.79
N GLU A 109 10.66 0.45 -8.21
CA GLU A 109 10.41 1.66 -7.41
C GLU A 109 8.91 1.94 -7.18
N THR A 110 8.06 1.51 -8.11
CA THR A 110 6.60 1.72 -8.06
C THR A 110 5.84 0.63 -7.28
N VAL A 111 6.42 -0.56 -7.17
CA VAL A 111 5.87 -1.79 -6.58
C VAL A 111 7.03 -2.51 -5.86
N PRO A 112 7.44 -2.04 -4.66
CA PRO A 112 8.47 -2.72 -3.90
C PRO A 112 7.88 -4.00 -3.29
N ILE A 113 8.59 -5.11 -3.42
CA ILE A 113 8.20 -6.42 -2.88
C ILE A 113 9.09 -6.73 -1.68
N LYS A 114 8.48 -7.11 -0.56
CA LYS A 114 9.19 -7.53 0.65
C LYS A 114 8.70 -8.89 1.11
N ALA A 115 9.62 -9.84 1.26
CA ALA A 115 9.32 -11.14 1.84
C ALA A 115 9.51 -11.10 3.37
N LYS A 116 8.57 -11.70 4.11
CA LYS A 116 8.66 -11.89 5.55
C LYS A 116 8.37 -13.34 5.91
N LEU A 117 9.13 -13.86 6.87
CA LEU A 117 8.84 -15.15 7.49
C LEU A 117 7.75 -14.96 8.55
N VAL A 118 6.70 -15.77 8.51
CA VAL A 118 5.70 -15.83 9.58
C VAL A 118 6.06 -16.97 10.52
N ALA A 119 6.15 -18.17 9.97
CA ALA A 119 6.57 -19.39 10.66
C ALA A 119 7.09 -20.36 9.60
N PRO A 120 8.13 -21.16 9.82
CA PRO A 120 8.47 -22.23 8.87
C PRO A 120 7.27 -23.19 8.74
N PRO A 121 6.80 -23.59 7.53
CA PRO A 121 7.26 -23.25 6.17
C PRO A 121 6.54 -22.08 5.46
N LEU A 122 5.74 -21.29 6.17
CA LEU A 122 4.93 -20.17 5.69
C LEU A 122 5.67 -18.82 5.63
N TYR A 123 5.69 -18.24 4.43
CA TYR A 123 6.24 -16.93 4.11
C TYR A 123 5.17 -16.04 3.49
N VAL A 124 5.30 -14.73 3.71
CA VAL A 124 4.39 -13.71 3.22
C VAL A 124 5.14 -12.72 2.36
N LEU A 125 4.65 -12.53 1.14
CA LEU A 125 5.08 -11.48 0.23
C LEU A 125 4.13 -10.29 0.39
N SER A 126 4.69 -9.12 0.64
CA SER A 126 3.93 -7.87 0.78
C SER A 126 4.43 -6.84 -0.22
N THR A 127 3.51 -6.10 -0.82
CA THR A 127 3.82 -4.96 -1.69
C THR A 127 2.83 -3.82 -1.47
N ASN A 128 3.28 -2.57 -1.66
CA ASN A 128 2.44 -1.39 -1.63
C ASN A 128 2.50 -0.69 -2.98
N ALA A 129 1.35 -0.51 -3.63
CA ALA A 129 1.28 0.09 -4.96
C ALA A 129 -0.01 0.90 -5.12
N THR A 130 0.02 1.92 -5.98
CA THR A 130 -1.17 2.68 -6.36
C THR A 130 -2.00 1.97 -7.43
N ASP A 131 -1.35 1.18 -8.29
CA ASP A 131 -2.00 0.38 -9.33
C ASP A 131 -2.14 -1.09 -8.91
N LYS A 132 -3.39 -1.54 -8.79
CA LYS A 132 -3.73 -2.91 -8.44
C LYS A 132 -3.29 -3.92 -9.49
N TYR A 133 -3.47 -3.63 -10.76
CA TYR A 133 -3.23 -4.61 -11.82
C TYR A 133 -1.73 -4.81 -12.03
N ALA A 134 -0.98 -3.72 -12.12
CA ALA A 134 0.47 -3.77 -12.22
C ALA A 134 1.09 -4.49 -11.01
N ALA A 135 0.56 -4.27 -9.81
CA ALA A 135 1.09 -4.89 -8.61
C ALA A 135 0.75 -6.38 -8.48
N VAL A 136 -0.44 -6.81 -8.91
CA VAL A 136 -0.79 -8.25 -8.97
C VAL A 136 0.12 -8.97 -9.98
N ASP A 137 0.27 -8.45 -11.20
CA ASP A 137 1.13 -9.05 -12.24
C ASP A 137 2.58 -9.17 -11.75
N ARG A 138 3.09 -8.13 -11.08
CA ARG A 138 4.45 -8.15 -10.51
C ARG A 138 4.62 -9.18 -9.40
N LEU A 139 3.63 -9.30 -8.51
CA LEU A 139 3.68 -10.27 -7.42
C LEU A 139 3.59 -11.71 -7.96
N GLU A 140 2.82 -11.94 -9.02
CA GLU A 140 2.76 -13.24 -9.71
C GLU A 140 4.11 -13.60 -10.35
N ARG A 141 4.75 -12.66 -11.07
CA ARG A 141 6.11 -12.87 -11.61
C ARG A 141 7.14 -13.17 -10.52
N ALA A 142 7.06 -12.49 -9.39
CA ALA A 142 7.93 -12.76 -8.26
C ALA A 142 7.72 -14.18 -7.71
N ILE A 143 6.47 -14.64 -7.60
CA ILE A 143 6.15 -16.02 -7.19
C ILE A 143 6.69 -17.03 -8.20
N GLU A 144 6.56 -16.79 -9.50
CA GLU A 144 7.12 -17.65 -10.56
C GLU A 144 8.65 -17.72 -10.49
N SER A 145 9.33 -16.58 -10.27
CA SER A 145 10.78 -16.52 -10.08
C SER A 145 11.24 -17.31 -8.85
N ILE A 146 10.52 -17.18 -7.74
CA ILE A 146 10.76 -17.98 -6.51
C ILE A 146 10.55 -19.47 -6.79
N HIS A 147 9.47 -19.83 -7.51
CA HIS A 147 9.15 -21.22 -7.86
C HIS A 147 10.27 -21.85 -8.69
N ALA A 148 10.73 -21.18 -9.75
CA ALA A 148 11.82 -21.66 -10.58
C ALA A 148 13.14 -21.80 -9.79
N ALA A 149 13.42 -20.83 -8.91
CA ALA A 149 14.64 -20.85 -8.09
C ALA A 149 14.64 -21.96 -7.03
N ILE A 150 13.49 -22.26 -6.42
CA ILE A 150 13.39 -23.32 -5.40
C ILE A 150 13.36 -24.72 -6.02
N GLU A 151 12.67 -24.90 -7.15
CA GLU A 151 12.67 -26.17 -7.89
C GLU A 151 14.06 -26.56 -8.38
N ALA A 152 14.85 -25.59 -8.85
CA ALA A 152 16.24 -25.82 -9.27
C ALA A 152 17.15 -26.33 -8.12
N GLN A 153 16.74 -26.14 -6.88
CA GLN A 153 17.45 -26.58 -5.67
C GLN A 153 16.80 -27.82 -5.02
N GLY A 154 15.80 -28.43 -5.67
CA GLY A 154 15.08 -29.61 -5.16
C GLY A 154 14.08 -29.30 -4.04
N GLY A 155 13.62 -28.06 -3.93
CA GLY A 155 12.51 -27.68 -3.05
C GLY A 155 11.19 -27.53 -3.81
N ASN A 156 10.14 -27.18 -3.08
CA ASN A 156 8.78 -27.03 -3.57
C ASN A 156 8.13 -25.75 -3.02
N LEU A 157 7.28 -25.12 -3.83
CA LEU A 157 6.50 -23.93 -3.47
C LEU A 157 5.00 -24.22 -3.60
N VAL A 158 4.22 -23.89 -2.57
CA VAL A 158 2.76 -23.96 -2.60
C VAL A 158 2.17 -22.60 -2.28
N VAL A 159 1.42 -22.02 -3.20
CA VAL A 159 0.70 -20.75 -2.98
C VAL A 159 -0.54 -21.03 -2.14
N LYS A 160 -0.56 -20.57 -0.87
CA LYS A 160 -1.74 -20.67 0.01
C LYS A 160 -2.74 -19.59 -0.30
N MET A 161 -2.26 -18.37 -0.53
CA MET A 161 -3.09 -17.22 -0.85
C MET A 161 -2.49 -16.48 -2.04
N LYS A 162 -3.26 -16.40 -3.12
CA LYS A 162 -2.92 -15.59 -4.29
C LYS A 162 -2.85 -14.10 -3.94
N PRO A 163 -2.17 -13.26 -4.75
CA PRO A 163 -2.09 -11.82 -4.54
C PRO A 163 -3.47 -11.19 -4.32
N LYS A 164 -3.74 -10.72 -3.10
CA LYS A 164 -5.00 -10.06 -2.72
C LYS A 164 -4.69 -8.73 -2.04
N ALA A 165 -5.53 -7.73 -2.31
CA ALA A 165 -5.49 -6.47 -1.57
C ALA A 165 -5.91 -6.74 -0.13
N VAL A 166 -5.09 -6.29 0.82
CA VAL A 166 -5.34 -6.44 2.26
C VAL A 166 -5.87 -5.15 2.85
N SER A 167 -6.87 -5.30 3.72
CA SER A 167 -7.41 -4.23 4.55
C SER A 167 -6.55 -3.99 5.79
N GLU A 168 -6.73 -2.85 6.46
CA GLU A 168 -6.04 -2.54 7.72
C GLU A 168 -6.32 -3.59 8.81
N THR A 169 -7.53 -4.16 8.84
CA THR A 169 -7.90 -5.23 9.78
C THR A 169 -7.10 -6.51 9.54
N GLU A 170 -7.00 -6.97 8.28
CA GLU A 170 -6.20 -8.15 7.91
C GLU A 170 -4.71 -7.95 8.21
N GLU A 171 -4.21 -6.71 8.18
CA GLU A 171 -2.83 -6.38 8.56
C GLU A 171 -2.61 -6.46 10.08
N GLN A 172 -3.57 -5.99 10.88
CA GLN A 172 -3.51 -6.10 12.35
C GLN A 172 -3.53 -7.56 12.79
N ASP A 173 -4.44 -8.36 12.21
CA ASP A 173 -4.55 -9.79 12.50
C ASP A 173 -3.25 -10.51 12.14
N LEU A 174 -2.64 -10.18 10.99
CA LEU A 174 -1.35 -10.73 10.60
C LEU A 174 -0.24 -10.32 11.57
N ALA A 175 -0.17 -9.05 11.96
CA ALA A 175 0.87 -8.58 12.87
C ALA A 175 0.80 -9.30 14.22
N GLN A 176 -0.41 -9.56 14.73
CA GLN A 176 -0.62 -10.38 15.92
C GLN A 176 -0.17 -11.82 15.71
N LEU A 177 -0.51 -12.42 14.57
CA LEU A 177 -0.12 -13.79 14.23
C LEU A 177 1.39 -13.93 14.09
N MET A 178 2.06 -12.95 13.47
CA MET A 178 3.52 -12.88 13.38
C MET A 178 4.17 -12.67 14.75
N ALA A 179 3.60 -11.84 15.61
CA ALA A 179 4.12 -11.63 16.96
C ALA A 179 4.02 -12.90 17.81
N LYS A 180 2.89 -13.61 17.73
CA LYS A 180 2.69 -14.89 18.42
C LYS A 180 3.64 -15.97 17.89
N ALA A 181 3.74 -16.14 16.57
CA ALA A 181 4.67 -17.10 15.97
C ALA A 181 6.14 -16.75 16.28
N GLY A 182 6.47 -15.46 16.40
CA GLY A 182 7.79 -15.00 16.83
C GLY A 182 8.11 -15.38 18.28
N GLN A 183 7.15 -15.27 19.19
CA GLN A 183 7.30 -15.72 20.59
C GLN A 183 7.49 -17.24 20.67
N GLU A 184 6.63 -18.00 19.99
CA GLU A 184 6.71 -19.47 19.96
C GLU A 184 8.03 -19.97 19.35
N ASN A 185 8.59 -19.27 18.35
CA ASN A 185 9.90 -19.59 17.78
C ASN A 185 11.09 -19.13 18.64
N ALA A 186 10.92 -18.12 19.49
CA ALA A 186 12.00 -17.58 20.32
C ALA A 186 12.16 -18.34 21.65
N GLU A 187 11.10 -18.99 22.14
CA GLU A 187 11.07 -19.61 23.47
C GLU A 187 11.53 -21.07 23.53
N VAL A 188 11.99 -21.67 22.43
CA VAL A 188 12.61 -23.02 22.45
C VAL A 188 14.10 -22.92 22.81
N SER A 189 14.39 -22.49 24.03
CA SER A 189 15.71 -22.66 24.67
C SER A 189 15.76 -24.05 25.30
N GLY A 190 16.05 -25.07 24.49
CA GLY A 190 16.17 -26.47 24.92
C GLY A 190 17.51 -26.77 25.59
N ASP A 191 17.84 -26.07 26.67
CA ASP A 191 19.05 -26.30 27.48
C ASP A 191 18.68 -26.32 28.98
N GLU A 192 17.85 -27.28 29.36
CA GLU A 192 17.75 -27.80 30.74
C GLU A 192 17.54 -29.33 30.68
N ASP A 193 18.43 -30.07 30.01
CA ASP A 193 18.53 -31.52 30.20
C ASP A 193 19.50 -31.81 31.39
N GLU A 194 18.86 -32.00 32.54
CA GLU A 194 19.23 -32.80 33.72
C GLU A 194 20.67 -33.36 33.80
N GLU A 195 21.52 -32.71 34.61
CA GLU A 195 22.78 -33.28 35.09
C GLU A 195 22.50 -34.38 36.14
N GLU A 196 22.49 -35.62 35.66
CA GLU A 196 22.79 -36.91 36.30
C GLU A 196 22.51 -37.07 37.81
N GLY A 197 21.41 -37.75 38.12
CA GLY A 197 21.34 -38.63 39.28
C GLY A 197 21.82 -40.04 38.95
N ALA A 198 23.03 -40.41 39.40
CA ALA A 198 23.43 -41.73 39.91
C ALA A 198 24.94 -41.80 40.21
#